data_AF-R7XIJ9-F1
#
_entry.id   AF-R7XIJ9-F1
#
_cell.length_a   1.000
_cell.length_b   1.000
_cell.length_c   1.000
_cell.angle_alpha   90.00
_cell.angle_beta   90.00
_cell.angle_gamma   90.00
#
_symmetry.space_group_name_H-M   'P 1'
#
loop_
_entity.id
_entity.type
_entity.pdbx_description
1 polymer ?
#
loop_
_entity_poly.entity_id
_entity_poly.type
_entity_poly.pdbx_seq_one_letter_code
_entity_poly.pdbx_strand_id
1 'polypeptide(L)'
;MWRAVAWVLAAALAGAMPARAADPLRIGSKRFTESYILGELLTQAAGPPGAAQHQPGLGNTAIVFEALKAGGIDLYPDYTGTLAAEILKLPPGAGLDAIQRALAPMGLGAAIPLGFENTYALAVSDARAGALRRLSDLAAQPQFRLGLSHEFLGRADGWPGLASRYGLPQRPVGLDHGVAYEALAAGQVDAIDIYSTDAKIRKYKLRVLEDDRHYFPRYDAVVVYRLDVPQRFPQAWQALERLAGRVSADDMIAMNAAAEIDGQSFDAIARAFLAGTAGQKATHDGAEPRSRLAAALFGPDTTRLALRHVGLVAGAVGAATLVGVPLGMLAARRRRTGQAVLGVVNVLQTVPSLALLAMLIPLLGRIGVWPAMVALFLYALLPIVRNTATGLEQVPQGMRDAGRALGLRGGQVLRYVELPLALPVLLAGVKTAAIISVGTATIAAFVGAGGFGERIATGLALNDTALLLAGAIPAAVLALVVQAAFETLEWALRRHRDARC
;
A
#
# COMPACT_ATOMS: atom_id res chain seq x y z
N MET A 1 -35.14 42.11 -2.93
CA MET A 1 -34.09 41.80 -3.94
C MET A 1 -33.31 40.51 -3.65
N TRP A 2 -33.05 40.12 -2.40
CA TRP A 2 -32.24 38.92 -2.09
C TRP A 2 -32.98 37.56 -2.17
N ARG A 3 -34.31 37.57 -2.19
CA ARG A 3 -35.12 36.34 -2.31
C ARG A 3 -35.33 35.87 -3.76
N ALA A 4 -35.22 36.77 -4.74
CA ALA A 4 -35.40 36.42 -6.15
C ALA A 4 -34.11 35.81 -6.77
N VAL A 5 -32.94 36.23 -6.30
CA VAL A 5 -31.63 35.69 -6.73
C VAL A 5 -31.43 34.24 -6.25
N ALA A 6 -31.98 33.88 -5.08
CA ALA A 6 -31.92 32.53 -4.53
C ALA A 6 -32.73 31.50 -5.35
N TRP A 7 -33.85 31.92 -5.95
CA TRP A 7 -34.69 31.03 -6.77
C TRP A 7 -34.14 30.83 -8.18
N VAL A 8 -33.47 31.82 -8.76
CA VAL A 8 -32.82 31.69 -10.08
C VAL A 8 -31.56 30.82 -10.00
N LEU A 9 -30.80 30.89 -8.90
CA LEU A 9 -29.67 29.98 -8.66
C LEU A 9 -30.09 28.54 -8.35
N ALA A 10 -31.25 28.33 -7.70
CA ALA A 10 -31.80 27.00 -7.47
C ALA A 10 -32.35 26.35 -8.74
N ALA A 11 -32.92 27.14 -9.67
CA ALA A 11 -33.42 26.64 -10.95
C ALA A 11 -32.31 26.36 -11.97
N ALA A 12 -31.17 27.07 -11.90
CA ALA A 12 -30.01 26.83 -12.76
C ALA A 12 -29.20 25.56 -12.37
N LEU A 13 -29.40 25.03 -11.16
CA LEU A 13 -28.77 23.79 -10.67
C LEU A 13 -29.62 22.53 -10.90
N ALA A 14 -30.83 22.67 -11.46
CA ALA A 14 -31.72 21.54 -11.77
C ALA A 14 -31.63 21.06 -13.23
N GLY A 15 -30.81 21.71 -14.07
CA GLY A 15 -30.59 21.32 -15.47
C GLY A 15 -29.34 20.45 -15.62
N ALA A 16 -29.55 19.21 -16.06
CA ALA A 16 -28.56 18.16 -16.33
C ALA A 16 -27.97 17.47 -15.09
N MET A 17 -28.73 16.57 -14.49
CA MET A 17 -28.10 15.42 -13.86
C MET A 17 -27.39 14.62 -14.97
N PRO A 18 -26.06 14.48 -14.95
CA PRO A 18 -25.41 13.53 -15.84
C PRO A 18 -26.02 12.16 -15.53
N ALA A 19 -26.35 11.39 -16.58
CA ALA A 19 -26.69 9.99 -16.41
C ALA A 19 -25.63 9.37 -15.49
N ARG A 20 -26.05 8.83 -14.34
CA ARG A 20 -25.15 8.21 -13.37
C ARG A 20 -24.47 7.06 -14.10
N ALA A 21 -23.24 7.27 -14.55
CA ALA A 21 -22.41 6.21 -15.11
C ALA A 21 -22.41 5.07 -14.10
N ALA A 22 -22.66 3.85 -14.56
CA ALA A 22 -22.58 2.68 -13.70
C ALA A 22 -21.20 2.66 -13.04
N ASP A 23 -21.16 2.43 -11.72
CA ASP A 23 -19.88 2.36 -11.00
C ASP A 23 -19.01 1.27 -11.66
N PRO A 24 -17.75 1.57 -12.03
CA PRO A 24 -16.91 0.61 -12.73
C PRO A 24 -16.62 -0.61 -11.85
N LEU A 25 -16.36 -1.77 -12.47
CA LEU A 25 -15.91 -2.96 -11.77
C LEU A 25 -14.56 -2.68 -11.09
N ARG A 26 -14.49 -2.77 -9.75
CA ARG A 26 -13.27 -2.46 -9.00
C ARG A 26 -12.44 -3.71 -8.80
N ILE A 27 -11.24 -3.72 -9.37
CA ILE A 27 -10.33 -4.87 -9.35
C ILE A 27 -9.15 -4.54 -8.46
N GLY A 28 -8.89 -5.35 -7.44
CA GLY A 28 -7.75 -5.17 -6.53
C GLY A 28 -6.52 -5.96 -6.97
N SER A 29 -5.37 -5.64 -6.37
CA SER A 29 -4.17 -6.49 -6.39
C SER A 29 -3.35 -6.37 -5.11
N LYS A 30 -2.54 -7.40 -4.85
CA LYS A 30 -1.56 -7.47 -3.77
C LYS A 30 -0.29 -6.70 -4.14
N ARG A 31 0.61 -6.50 -3.17
CA ARG A 31 1.86 -5.74 -3.34
C ARG A 31 3.05 -6.55 -3.87
N PHE A 32 2.88 -7.22 -5.00
CA PHE A 32 4.01 -7.83 -5.71
C PHE A 32 3.72 -7.86 -7.20
N THR A 33 4.80 -7.90 -8.00
CA THR A 33 4.82 -7.76 -9.46
C THR A 33 3.69 -8.52 -10.16
N GLU A 34 3.60 -9.82 -9.92
CA GLU A 34 2.63 -10.70 -10.57
C GLU A 34 1.18 -10.32 -10.25
N SER A 35 0.86 -9.96 -9.00
CA SER A 35 -0.50 -9.53 -8.67
C SER A 35 -0.88 -8.21 -9.36
N TYR A 36 0.07 -7.27 -9.51
CA TYR A 36 -0.19 -6.05 -10.25
C TYR A 36 -0.46 -6.32 -11.74
N ILE A 37 0.34 -7.17 -12.37
CA ILE A 37 0.17 -7.58 -13.77
C ILE A 37 -1.20 -8.22 -13.97
N LEU A 38 -1.56 -9.17 -13.12
CA LEU A 38 -2.85 -9.85 -13.19
C LEU A 38 -4.03 -8.90 -12.93
N GLY A 39 -3.88 -7.93 -12.01
CA GLY A 39 -4.89 -6.91 -11.78
C GLY A 39 -5.14 -6.02 -13.01
N GLU A 40 -4.08 -5.62 -13.71
CA GLU A 40 -4.20 -4.91 -14.99
C GLU A 40 -4.79 -5.80 -16.10
N LEU A 41 -4.36 -7.06 -16.17
CA LEU A 41 -4.88 -8.04 -17.13
C LEU A 41 -6.40 -8.21 -17.00
N LEU A 42 -6.88 -8.40 -15.77
CA LEU A 42 -8.31 -8.51 -15.48
C LEU A 42 -9.04 -7.19 -15.81
N THR A 43 -8.43 -6.04 -15.50
CA THR A 43 -9.02 -4.72 -15.79
C THR A 43 -9.20 -4.47 -17.28
N GLN A 44 -8.20 -4.79 -18.08
CA GLN A 44 -8.26 -4.61 -19.53
C GLN A 44 -9.13 -5.66 -20.23
N ALA A 45 -9.20 -6.88 -19.69
CA ALA A 45 -10.07 -7.93 -20.21
C ALA A 45 -11.55 -7.70 -19.89
N ALA A 46 -11.86 -6.98 -18.81
CA ALA A 46 -13.23 -6.74 -18.35
C ALA A 46 -14.10 -5.90 -19.31
N GLY A 47 -13.52 -5.23 -20.30
CA GLY A 47 -14.28 -4.52 -21.32
C GLY A 47 -13.60 -3.24 -21.84
N PRO A 48 -14.36 -2.32 -22.48
CA PRO A 48 -13.81 -1.07 -22.99
C PRO A 48 -13.28 -0.18 -21.85
N PRO A 49 -12.41 0.81 -22.17
CA PRO A 49 -11.87 1.74 -21.17
C PRO A 49 -12.98 2.36 -20.29
N GLY A 50 -12.82 2.25 -18.98
CA GLY A 50 -13.79 2.73 -17.99
C GLY A 50 -14.81 1.69 -17.52
N ALA A 51 -14.88 0.49 -18.12
CA ALA A 51 -15.73 -0.60 -17.63
C ALA A 51 -15.24 -1.19 -16.29
N ALA A 52 -13.93 -1.21 -16.10
CA ALA A 52 -13.27 -1.63 -14.87
C ALA A 52 -12.19 -0.64 -14.45
N GLN A 53 -11.84 -0.67 -13.17
CA GLN A 53 -10.79 0.15 -12.59
C GLN A 53 -9.90 -0.70 -11.68
N HIS A 54 -8.60 -0.71 -11.97
CA HIS A 54 -7.59 -1.33 -11.12
C HIS A 54 -7.31 -0.45 -9.89
N GLN A 55 -7.32 -1.08 -8.72
CA GLN A 55 -6.90 -0.55 -7.42
C GLN A 55 -5.63 -1.31 -6.99
N PRO A 56 -4.45 -0.85 -7.46
CA PRO A 56 -3.22 -1.59 -7.27
C PRO A 56 -2.75 -1.58 -5.80
N GLY A 57 -2.10 -2.66 -5.37
CA GLY A 57 -1.22 -2.61 -4.20
C GLY A 57 -1.92 -2.31 -2.87
N LEU A 58 -3.15 -2.82 -2.72
CA LEU A 58 -3.98 -2.58 -1.54
C LEU A 58 -3.32 -3.08 -0.25
N GLY A 59 -2.54 -4.15 -0.33
CA GLY A 59 -1.75 -4.69 0.76
C GLY A 59 -1.31 -6.13 0.52
N ASN A 60 -1.01 -6.83 1.60
CA ASN A 60 -0.74 -8.28 1.56
C ASN A 60 -2.07 -9.07 1.58
N THR A 61 -2.00 -10.40 1.50
CA THR A 61 -3.16 -11.31 1.37
C THR A 61 -4.37 -10.90 2.24
N ALA A 62 -4.20 -10.79 3.56
CA ALA A 62 -5.31 -10.48 4.46
C ALA A 62 -5.96 -9.10 4.19
N ILE A 63 -5.17 -8.11 3.80
CA ILE A 63 -5.66 -6.75 3.55
C ILE A 63 -6.52 -6.72 2.28
N VAL A 64 -6.07 -7.38 1.21
CA VAL A 64 -6.83 -7.45 -0.05
C VAL A 64 -8.11 -8.27 0.12
N PHE A 65 -8.04 -9.39 0.85
CA PHE A 65 -9.20 -10.22 1.17
C PHE A 65 -10.27 -9.45 1.98
N GLU A 66 -9.86 -8.73 3.02
CA GLU A 66 -10.79 -7.92 3.81
C GLU A 66 -11.34 -6.73 2.99
N ALA A 67 -10.57 -6.16 2.06
CA ALA A 67 -11.08 -5.15 1.13
C ALA A 67 -12.17 -5.71 0.21
N LEU A 68 -12.05 -6.96 -0.24
CA LEU A 68 -13.09 -7.66 -1.01
C LEU A 68 -14.35 -7.87 -0.16
N LYS A 69 -14.18 -8.42 1.04
CA LYS A 69 -15.26 -8.71 1.98
C LYS A 69 -16.02 -7.45 2.43
N ALA A 70 -15.31 -6.35 2.65
CA ALA A 70 -15.89 -5.05 2.99
C ALA A 70 -16.50 -4.32 1.77
N GLY A 71 -16.39 -4.88 0.56
CA GLY A 71 -16.91 -4.29 -0.67
C GLY A 71 -16.14 -3.06 -1.16
N GLY A 72 -14.88 -2.88 -0.74
CA GLY A 72 -13.96 -1.86 -1.27
C GLY A 72 -13.50 -2.16 -2.70
N ILE A 73 -13.38 -3.45 -3.02
CA ILE A 73 -13.20 -4.02 -4.36
C ILE A 73 -14.28 -5.07 -4.65
N ASP A 74 -14.39 -5.46 -5.92
CA ASP A 74 -15.36 -6.44 -6.39
C ASP A 74 -14.71 -7.80 -6.73
N LEU A 75 -13.45 -7.81 -7.18
CA LEU A 75 -12.64 -9.02 -7.37
C LEU A 75 -11.13 -8.73 -7.33
N TYR A 76 -10.29 -9.76 -7.20
CA TYR A 76 -8.83 -9.69 -7.31
C TYR A 76 -8.19 -11.08 -7.60
N PRO A 77 -6.95 -11.15 -8.12
CA PRO A 77 -6.24 -12.41 -8.31
C PRO A 77 -5.58 -12.89 -7.00
N ASP A 78 -5.75 -14.18 -6.68
CA ASP A 78 -5.12 -14.86 -5.53
C ASP A 78 -4.73 -16.30 -5.92
N TYR A 79 -4.15 -17.06 -4.98
CA TYR A 79 -3.75 -18.44 -5.19
C TYR A 79 -4.51 -19.37 -4.26
N THR A 80 -4.82 -20.56 -4.77
CA THR A 80 -5.54 -21.61 -4.03
C THR A 80 -4.85 -21.95 -2.71
N GLY A 81 -3.54 -22.20 -2.73
CA GLY A 81 -2.75 -22.51 -1.52
C GLY A 81 -2.77 -21.40 -0.48
N THR A 82 -2.66 -20.14 -0.90
CA THR A 82 -2.73 -18.97 -0.02
C THR A 82 -4.11 -18.84 0.63
N LEU A 83 -5.18 -18.97 -0.15
CA LEU A 83 -6.56 -18.94 0.36
C LEU A 83 -6.80 -20.05 1.39
N ALA A 84 -6.38 -21.28 1.07
CA ALA A 84 -6.55 -22.42 1.95
C ALA A 84 -5.79 -22.25 3.28
N ALA A 85 -4.50 -21.90 3.23
CA ALA A 85 -3.63 -21.88 4.40
C ALA A 85 -3.73 -20.59 5.23
N GLU A 86 -3.76 -19.43 4.58
CA GLU A 86 -3.69 -18.14 5.27
C GLU A 86 -5.05 -17.62 5.68
N ILE A 87 -6.05 -17.71 4.78
CA ILE A 87 -7.37 -17.11 4.98
C ILE A 87 -8.34 -18.08 5.64
N LEU A 88 -8.48 -19.28 5.07
CA LEU A 88 -9.55 -20.21 5.43
C LEU A 88 -9.13 -21.24 6.49
N LYS A 89 -7.83 -21.38 6.74
CA LYS A 89 -7.26 -22.36 7.68
C LYS A 89 -7.71 -23.80 7.39
N LEU A 90 -7.78 -24.15 6.10
CA LEU A 90 -8.14 -25.49 5.64
C LEU A 90 -6.97 -26.47 5.78
N PRO A 91 -7.25 -27.79 5.83
CA PRO A 91 -6.21 -28.81 5.81
C PRO A 91 -5.30 -28.69 4.57
N PRO A 92 -4.01 -29.06 4.68
CA PRO A 92 -3.10 -29.08 3.53
C PRO A 92 -3.66 -29.90 2.36
N GLY A 93 -3.48 -29.39 1.14
CA GLY A 93 -3.99 -30.04 -0.09
C GLY A 93 -5.47 -29.81 -0.38
N ALA A 94 -6.15 -28.91 0.36
CA ALA A 94 -7.53 -28.52 0.05
C ALA A 94 -7.65 -27.96 -1.38
N GLY A 95 -8.44 -28.63 -2.22
CA GLY A 95 -8.71 -28.21 -3.59
C GLY A 95 -9.69 -27.04 -3.69
N LEU A 96 -9.87 -26.53 -4.91
CA LEU A 96 -10.71 -25.37 -5.21
C LEU A 96 -12.16 -25.52 -4.70
N ASP A 97 -12.75 -26.73 -4.77
CA ASP A 97 -14.11 -26.98 -4.28
C ASP A 97 -14.26 -26.78 -2.76
N ALA A 98 -13.23 -27.12 -1.98
CA ALA A 98 -13.22 -26.88 -0.54
C ALA A 98 -13.11 -25.38 -0.24
N ILE A 99 -12.26 -24.68 -1.00
CA ILE A 99 -12.09 -23.22 -0.91
C ILE A 99 -13.41 -22.51 -1.24
N GLN A 100 -14.07 -22.87 -2.34
CA GLN A 100 -15.36 -22.30 -2.75
C GLN A 100 -16.44 -22.49 -1.69
N ARG A 101 -16.56 -23.69 -1.11
CA ARG A 101 -17.52 -23.97 -0.03
C ARG A 101 -17.27 -23.13 1.22
N ALA A 102 -16.01 -22.88 1.55
CA ALA A 102 -15.64 -22.08 2.72
C ALA A 102 -15.82 -20.57 2.49
N LEU A 103 -15.70 -20.09 1.24
CA LEU A 103 -15.93 -18.69 0.87
C LEU A 103 -17.41 -18.33 0.75
N ALA A 104 -18.26 -19.27 0.32
CA ALA A 104 -19.67 -19.01 0.01
C ALA A 104 -20.47 -18.38 1.17
N PRO A 105 -20.33 -18.81 2.45
CA PRO A 105 -21.02 -18.17 3.57
C PRO A 105 -20.66 -16.69 3.79
N MET A 106 -19.52 -16.24 3.24
CA MET A 106 -19.07 -14.85 3.31
C MET A 106 -19.59 -14.00 2.13
N GLY A 107 -20.38 -14.59 1.23
CA GLY A 107 -20.79 -13.92 -0.01
C GLY A 107 -19.66 -13.83 -1.05
N LEU A 108 -18.63 -14.68 -0.93
CA LEU A 108 -17.43 -14.67 -1.77
C LEU A 108 -17.30 -15.97 -2.55
N GLY A 109 -16.56 -15.93 -3.66
CA GLY A 109 -16.23 -17.08 -4.49
C GLY A 109 -14.79 -17.02 -5.00
N ALA A 110 -14.30 -18.17 -5.46
CA ALA A 110 -13.03 -18.30 -6.19
C ALA A 110 -13.29 -19.08 -7.48
N ALA A 111 -12.95 -18.51 -8.63
CA ALA A 111 -13.21 -19.07 -9.94
C ALA A 111 -12.12 -18.64 -10.94
N ILE A 112 -12.30 -19.00 -12.20
CA ILE A 112 -11.42 -18.59 -13.32
C ILE A 112 -9.95 -18.93 -13.01
N PRO A 113 -9.57 -20.23 -12.97
CA PRO A 113 -8.17 -20.62 -12.89
C PRO A 113 -7.43 -20.06 -14.11
N LEU A 114 -6.41 -19.23 -13.90
CA LEU A 114 -5.79 -18.45 -14.97
C LEU A 114 -4.88 -19.29 -15.88
N GLY A 115 -4.42 -20.45 -15.41
CA GLY A 115 -3.67 -21.42 -16.23
C GLY A 115 -2.25 -21.72 -15.77
N PHE A 116 -1.80 -21.09 -14.69
CA PHE A 116 -0.48 -21.32 -14.11
C PHE A 116 -0.58 -21.44 -12.59
N GLU A 117 0.49 -21.98 -11.99
CA GLU A 117 0.70 -21.99 -10.56
C GLU A 117 1.96 -21.23 -10.17
N ASN A 118 1.98 -20.73 -8.94
CA ASN A 118 3.13 -20.04 -8.37
C ASN A 118 3.55 -20.69 -7.04
N THR A 119 4.25 -21.82 -7.14
CA THR A 119 4.70 -22.61 -5.99
C THR A 119 6.21 -22.50 -5.77
N TYR A 120 6.69 -22.99 -4.62
CA TYR A 120 8.12 -23.17 -4.39
C TYR A 120 8.68 -24.21 -5.34
N ALA A 121 9.90 -23.98 -5.81
CA ALA A 121 10.66 -24.97 -6.54
C ALA A 121 12.15 -24.86 -6.21
N LEU A 122 12.93 -25.88 -6.57
CA LEU A 122 14.38 -25.76 -6.61
C LEU A 122 14.83 -25.55 -8.05
N ALA A 123 15.78 -24.64 -8.23
CA ALA A 123 16.36 -24.38 -9.54
C ALA A 123 17.89 -24.42 -9.50
N VAL A 124 18.45 -24.89 -10.61
CA VAL A 124 19.89 -24.95 -10.87
C VAL A 124 20.23 -24.05 -12.05
N SER A 125 21.47 -23.60 -12.16
CA SER A 125 21.92 -22.90 -13.38
C SER A 125 21.96 -23.89 -14.56
N ASP A 126 21.50 -23.49 -15.76
CA ASP A 126 21.54 -24.38 -16.94
C ASP A 126 22.96 -24.89 -17.24
N ALA A 127 23.98 -24.07 -16.97
CA ALA A 127 25.39 -24.41 -17.14
C ALA A 127 25.84 -25.58 -16.25
N ARG A 128 25.22 -25.77 -15.06
CA ARG A 128 25.54 -26.85 -14.12
C ARG A 128 24.46 -27.94 -14.06
N ALA A 129 23.32 -27.72 -14.70
CA ALA A 129 22.19 -28.65 -14.67
C ALA A 129 22.56 -30.02 -15.26
N GLY A 130 23.38 -30.06 -16.32
CA GLY A 130 23.70 -31.32 -17.01
C GLY A 130 22.43 -32.11 -17.35
N ALA A 131 22.34 -33.34 -16.83
CA ALA A 131 21.19 -34.22 -16.99
C ALA A 131 20.10 -34.08 -15.90
N LEU A 132 20.29 -33.25 -14.87
CA LEU A 132 19.29 -33.02 -13.82
C LEU A 132 18.02 -32.42 -14.42
N ARG A 133 16.88 -33.05 -14.11
CA ARG A 133 15.53 -32.61 -14.51
C ARG A 133 14.53 -32.63 -13.36
N ARG A 134 14.68 -33.54 -12.40
CA ARG A 134 13.72 -33.79 -11.32
C ARG A 134 14.32 -33.47 -9.94
N LEU A 135 13.47 -33.21 -8.95
CA LEU A 135 13.90 -33.08 -7.55
C LEU A 135 14.52 -34.37 -7.03
N SER A 136 14.00 -35.54 -7.44
CA SER A 136 14.58 -36.84 -7.06
C SER A 136 16.01 -37.05 -7.56
N ASP A 137 16.41 -36.41 -8.66
CA ASP A 137 17.78 -36.48 -9.19
C ASP A 137 18.80 -35.85 -8.22
N LEU A 138 18.38 -34.88 -7.38
CA LEU A 138 19.27 -34.24 -6.40
C LEU A 138 19.74 -35.20 -5.31
N ALA A 139 19.00 -36.27 -5.01
CA ALA A 139 19.43 -37.27 -4.03
C ALA A 139 20.76 -37.94 -4.42
N ALA A 140 21.02 -38.04 -5.73
CA ALA A 140 22.27 -38.59 -6.28
C ALA A 140 23.41 -37.56 -6.36
N GLN A 141 23.22 -36.33 -5.88
CA GLN A 141 24.17 -35.22 -5.99
C GLN A 141 24.57 -34.64 -4.62
N PRO A 142 25.15 -35.42 -3.70
CA PRO A 142 25.46 -34.97 -2.33
C PRO A 142 26.44 -33.79 -2.27
N GLN A 143 27.24 -33.59 -3.32
CA GLN A 143 28.21 -32.51 -3.44
C GLN A 143 27.60 -31.15 -3.82
N PHE A 144 26.32 -31.10 -4.23
CA PHE A 144 25.66 -29.84 -4.58
C PHE A 144 25.52 -28.95 -3.34
N ARG A 145 26.00 -27.72 -3.45
CA ARG A 145 25.84 -26.70 -2.42
C ARG A 145 24.52 -25.99 -2.64
N LEU A 146 23.59 -26.15 -1.69
CA LEU A 146 22.29 -25.51 -1.77
C LEU A 146 22.33 -24.17 -1.03
N GLY A 147 21.93 -23.10 -1.70
CA GLY A 147 21.73 -21.77 -1.09
C GLY A 147 20.25 -21.50 -0.98
N LEU A 148 19.66 -21.77 0.18
CA LEU A 148 18.22 -21.69 0.37
C LEU A 148 17.83 -20.48 1.23
N SER A 149 16.66 -19.91 0.99
CA SER A 149 16.14 -18.81 1.78
C SER A 149 15.95 -19.22 3.25
N HIS A 150 16.16 -18.27 4.16
CA HIS A 150 15.95 -18.51 5.59
C HIS A 150 14.51 -18.94 5.90
N GLU A 151 13.54 -18.46 5.12
CA GLU A 151 12.15 -18.87 5.24
C GLU A 151 12.00 -20.35 4.84
N PHE A 152 12.47 -20.74 3.66
CA PHE A 152 12.34 -22.10 3.16
C PHE A 152 13.03 -23.13 4.06
N LEU A 153 14.12 -22.75 4.74
CA LEU A 153 14.79 -23.60 5.73
C LEU A 153 13.96 -23.87 6.99
N GLY A 154 13.13 -22.92 7.42
CA GLY A 154 12.36 -23.00 8.65
C GLY A 154 10.96 -23.61 8.49
N ARG A 155 10.47 -23.73 7.26
CA ARG A 155 9.11 -24.16 6.95
C ARG A 155 8.93 -25.67 7.01
N ALA A 156 7.80 -26.14 7.54
CA ALA A 156 7.48 -27.58 7.56
C ALA A 156 7.24 -28.14 6.14
N ASP A 157 6.65 -27.33 5.26
CA ASP A 157 6.50 -27.57 3.82
C ASP A 157 7.71 -27.09 2.99
N GLY A 158 8.81 -26.70 3.67
CA GLY A 158 10.06 -26.27 3.06
C GLY A 158 11.15 -27.35 3.10
N TRP A 159 12.41 -26.96 3.36
CA TRP A 159 13.56 -27.86 3.29
C TRP A 159 13.45 -29.11 4.19
N PRO A 160 13.07 -29.03 5.48
CA PRO A 160 13.01 -30.21 6.36
C PRO A 160 12.11 -31.33 5.81
N GLY A 161 10.91 -30.96 5.35
CA GLY A 161 9.96 -31.92 4.80
C GLY A 161 10.36 -32.38 3.38
N LEU A 162 10.89 -31.47 2.55
CA LEU A 162 11.38 -31.81 1.21
C LEU A 162 12.54 -32.82 1.30
N ALA A 163 13.53 -32.54 2.14
CA ALA A 163 14.69 -33.41 2.33
C ALA A 163 14.29 -34.79 2.86
N SER A 164 13.31 -34.85 3.77
CA SER A 164 12.75 -36.12 4.26
C SER A 164 12.02 -36.89 3.16
N ARG A 165 11.16 -36.23 2.37
CA ARG A 165 10.35 -36.83 1.30
C ARG A 165 11.21 -37.37 0.15
N TYR A 166 12.29 -36.67 -0.19
CA TYR A 166 13.15 -36.98 -1.32
C TYR A 166 14.46 -37.69 -0.94
N GLY A 167 14.78 -37.79 0.36
CA GLY A 167 16.02 -38.40 0.83
C GLY A 167 17.26 -37.57 0.48
N LEU A 168 17.15 -36.23 0.56
CA LEU A 168 18.21 -35.31 0.15
C LEU A 168 19.29 -35.20 1.22
N PRO A 169 20.56 -35.57 0.94
CA PRO A 169 21.63 -35.59 1.94
C PRO A 169 22.31 -34.22 2.15
N GLN A 170 22.00 -33.22 1.32
CA GLN A 170 22.67 -31.91 1.34
C GLN A 170 22.43 -31.15 2.64
N ARG A 171 23.37 -30.26 2.98
CA ARG A 171 23.23 -29.28 4.07
C ARG A 171 23.21 -27.88 3.47
N PRO A 172 22.02 -27.28 3.30
CA PRO A 172 21.91 -25.97 2.69
C PRO A 172 22.47 -24.86 3.59
N VAL A 173 22.93 -23.78 2.96
CA VAL A 173 23.31 -22.52 3.60
C VAL A 173 22.15 -21.54 3.46
N GLY A 174 21.83 -20.83 4.53
CA GLY A 174 20.81 -19.79 4.54
C GLY A 174 21.27 -18.53 3.80
N LEU A 175 20.50 -18.10 2.80
CA LEU A 175 20.72 -16.86 2.05
C LEU A 175 19.45 -16.00 2.07
N ASP A 176 19.57 -14.73 1.67
CA ASP A 176 18.40 -13.94 1.27
C ASP A 176 17.95 -14.39 -0.13
N HIS A 177 16.64 -14.40 -0.40
CA HIS A 177 16.07 -14.90 -1.66
C HIS A 177 16.65 -14.18 -2.90
N GLY A 178 16.84 -12.86 -2.83
CA GLY A 178 17.44 -12.10 -3.93
C GLY A 178 18.92 -12.40 -4.09
N VAL A 179 19.65 -12.49 -2.98
CA VAL A 179 21.09 -12.79 -2.95
C VAL A 179 21.40 -14.20 -3.44
N ALA A 180 20.50 -15.16 -3.22
CA ALA A 180 20.65 -16.55 -3.67
C ALA A 180 20.86 -16.65 -5.19
N TYR A 181 20.15 -15.83 -5.97
CA TYR A 181 20.33 -15.74 -7.42
C TYR A 181 21.73 -15.26 -7.83
N GLU A 182 22.26 -14.25 -7.14
CA GLU A 182 23.61 -13.72 -7.41
C GLU A 182 24.69 -14.73 -7.01
N ALA A 183 24.50 -15.40 -5.87
CA ALA A 183 25.39 -16.47 -5.42
C ALA A 183 25.40 -17.67 -6.38
N LEU A 184 24.23 -18.03 -6.94
CA LEU A 184 24.11 -19.07 -7.97
C LEU A 184 24.83 -18.66 -9.26
N ALA A 185 24.64 -17.41 -9.71
CA ALA A 185 25.30 -16.88 -10.90
C ALA A 185 26.83 -16.79 -10.74
N ALA A 186 27.31 -16.45 -9.53
CA ALA A 186 28.73 -16.46 -9.18
C ALA A 186 29.30 -17.88 -8.95
N GLY A 187 28.46 -18.92 -9.02
CA GLY A 187 28.85 -20.32 -8.82
C GLY A 187 29.24 -20.66 -7.38
N GLN A 188 28.86 -19.83 -6.41
CA GLN A 188 29.07 -20.04 -4.97
C GLN A 188 28.13 -21.11 -4.41
N VAL A 189 26.93 -21.22 -5.00
CA VAL A 189 25.97 -22.31 -4.77
C VAL A 189 25.59 -22.95 -6.10
N ASP A 190 24.99 -24.13 -6.05
CA ASP A 190 24.69 -24.99 -7.19
C ASP A 190 23.18 -25.11 -7.46
N ALA A 191 22.35 -25.00 -6.41
CA ALA A 191 20.91 -24.84 -6.53
C ALA A 191 20.36 -23.91 -5.44
N ILE A 192 19.21 -23.30 -5.71
CA ILE A 192 18.51 -22.36 -4.81
C ILE A 192 17.01 -22.66 -4.81
N ASP A 193 16.29 -22.23 -3.78
CA ASP A 193 14.83 -22.15 -3.83
C ASP A 193 14.40 -20.91 -4.63
N ILE A 194 13.33 -21.08 -5.39
CA ILE A 194 12.72 -20.04 -6.21
C ILE A 194 11.20 -20.13 -6.09
N TYR A 195 10.51 -19.09 -6.52
CA TYR A 195 9.12 -19.23 -6.95
C TYR A 195 9.07 -19.62 -8.42
N SER A 196 8.17 -20.52 -8.79
CA SER A 196 8.08 -21.07 -10.16
C SER A 196 7.81 -20.03 -11.25
N THR A 197 7.35 -18.83 -10.90
CA THR A 197 7.11 -17.72 -11.83
C THR A 197 8.13 -16.56 -11.69
N ASP A 198 9.20 -16.74 -10.93
CA ASP A 198 10.19 -15.68 -10.70
C ASP A 198 10.81 -15.16 -12.01
N ALA A 199 10.81 -13.84 -12.20
CA ALA A 199 11.44 -13.16 -13.34
C ALA A 199 12.91 -13.57 -13.56
N LYS A 200 13.59 -13.86 -12.45
CA LYS A 200 15.02 -14.16 -12.38
C LYS A 200 15.37 -15.53 -13.00
N ILE A 201 14.38 -16.43 -13.15
CA ILE A 201 14.54 -17.71 -13.88
C ILE A 201 15.06 -17.43 -15.30
N ARG A 202 14.42 -16.49 -16.01
CA ARG A 202 14.83 -16.12 -17.38
C ARG A 202 16.14 -15.36 -17.41
N LYS A 203 16.34 -14.43 -16.46
CA LYS A 203 17.56 -13.60 -16.36
C LYS A 203 18.82 -14.45 -16.23
N TYR A 204 18.77 -15.42 -15.33
CA TYR A 204 19.93 -16.27 -15.00
C TYR A 204 19.93 -17.60 -15.76
N LYS A 205 18.96 -17.81 -16.67
CA LYS A 205 18.80 -19.05 -17.44
C LYS A 205 18.80 -20.27 -16.53
N LEU A 206 17.86 -20.27 -15.61
CA LEU A 206 17.74 -21.33 -14.62
C LEU A 206 16.88 -22.46 -15.16
N ARG A 207 17.24 -23.68 -14.75
CA ARG A 207 16.41 -24.86 -14.91
C ARG A 207 15.70 -25.14 -13.60
N VAL A 208 14.38 -25.00 -13.62
CA VAL A 208 13.51 -25.42 -12.53
C VAL A 208 13.40 -26.95 -12.56
N LEU A 209 13.61 -27.59 -11.40
CA LEU A 209 13.51 -29.04 -11.26
C LEU A 209 12.06 -29.47 -11.06
N GLU A 210 11.62 -30.50 -11.78
CA GLU A 210 10.29 -31.08 -11.69
C GLU A 210 10.07 -31.74 -10.32
N ASP A 211 8.99 -31.37 -9.63
CA ASP A 211 8.54 -32.01 -8.38
C ASP A 211 7.81 -33.34 -8.67
N ASP A 212 8.60 -34.37 -9.01
CA ASP A 212 8.13 -35.67 -9.52
C ASP A 212 7.35 -36.52 -8.49
N ARG A 213 7.37 -36.14 -7.21
CA ARG A 213 6.60 -36.77 -6.13
C ARG A 213 5.50 -35.87 -5.55
N HIS A 214 5.23 -34.75 -6.20
CA HIS A 214 4.18 -33.77 -5.86
C HIS A 214 4.19 -33.40 -4.37
N TYR A 215 5.34 -32.97 -3.87
CA TYR A 215 5.52 -32.57 -2.49
C TYR A 215 4.94 -31.17 -2.22
N PHE A 216 5.19 -30.21 -3.11
CA PHE A 216 4.77 -28.85 -2.88
C PHE A 216 3.25 -28.71 -3.06
N PRO A 217 2.58 -27.91 -2.20
CA PRO A 217 1.18 -27.60 -2.42
C PRO A 217 1.02 -26.83 -3.72
N ARG A 218 -0.14 -27.00 -4.36
CA ARG A 218 -0.50 -26.25 -5.55
C ARG A 218 -0.92 -24.83 -5.18
N TYR A 219 -0.40 -23.86 -5.92
CA TYR A 219 -0.74 -22.45 -5.80
C TYR A 219 -1.27 -21.96 -7.15
N ASP A 220 -2.39 -22.54 -7.59
CA ASP A 220 -3.03 -22.16 -8.85
C ASP A 220 -3.58 -20.75 -8.73
N ALA A 221 -3.25 -19.90 -9.70
CA ALA A 221 -3.76 -18.54 -9.76
C ALA A 221 -5.25 -18.56 -10.15
N VAL A 222 -6.09 -17.92 -9.33
CA VAL A 222 -7.55 -17.85 -9.48
C VAL A 222 -8.03 -16.41 -9.26
N VAL A 223 -9.24 -16.12 -9.74
CA VAL A 223 -9.95 -14.88 -9.43
C VAL A 223 -10.85 -15.09 -8.22
N VAL A 224 -10.61 -14.32 -7.17
CA VAL A 224 -11.45 -14.25 -5.97
C VAL A 224 -12.39 -13.06 -6.13
N TYR A 225 -13.69 -13.28 -5.94
CA TYR A 225 -14.72 -12.30 -6.28
C TYR A 225 -15.87 -12.32 -5.29
N ARG A 226 -16.65 -11.25 -5.26
CA ARG A 226 -17.94 -11.26 -4.55
C ARG A 226 -19.00 -11.95 -5.40
N LEU A 227 -19.84 -12.79 -4.79
CA LEU A 227 -20.82 -13.62 -5.50
C LEU A 227 -21.88 -12.83 -6.28
N ASP A 228 -22.03 -11.53 -6.02
CA ASP A 228 -22.92 -10.61 -6.74
C ASP A 228 -22.32 -10.02 -8.03
N VAL A 229 -21.02 -10.24 -8.30
CA VAL A 229 -20.33 -9.69 -9.47
C VAL A 229 -20.88 -10.20 -10.79
N PRO A 230 -21.11 -11.51 -11.02
CA PRO A 230 -21.64 -12.00 -12.29
C PRO A 230 -23.01 -11.38 -12.65
N GLN A 231 -23.82 -11.04 -11.65
CA GLN A 231 -25.13 -10.42 -11.85
C GLN A 231 -25.03 -8.90 -12.05
N ARG A 232 -24.12 -8.23 -11.33
CA ARG A 232 -23.90 -6.77 -11.44
C ARG A 232 -23.14 -6.39 -12.70
N PHE A 233 -22.22 -7.23 -13.16
CA PHE A 233 -21.32 -6.97 -14.28
C PHE A 233 -21.26 -8.15 -15.26
N PRO A 234 -22.38 -8.58 -15.86
CA PRO A 234 -22.45 -9.83 -16.62
C PRO A 234 -21.53 -9.84 -17.85
N GLN A 235 -21.42 -8.72 -18.57
CA GLN A 235 -20.55 -8.62 -19.74
C GLN A 235 -19.06 -8.71 -19.37
N ALA A 236 -18.67 -8.01 -18.29
CA ALA A 236 -17.30 -8.05 -17.79
C ALA A 236 -16.95 -9.45 -17.28
N TRP A 237 -17.83 -10.07 -16.49
CA TRP A 237 -17.64 -11.43 -15.99
C TRP A 237 -17.44 -12.43 -17.12
N GLN A 238 -18.30 -12.40 -18.14
CA GLN A 238 -18.17 -13.27 -19.32
C GLN A 238 -16.85 -13.05 -20.07
N ALA A 239 -16.33 -11.82 -20.11
CA ALA A 239 -15.05 -11.53 -20.73
C ALA A 239 -13.88 -12.08 -19.89
N LEU A 240 -13.94 -11.94 -18.55
CA LEU A 240 -12.95 -12.49 -17.62
C LEU A 240 -12.92 -14.01 -17.66
N GLU A 241 -14.06 -14.69 -17.79
CA GLU A 241 -14.11 -16.16 -17.90
C GLU A 241 -13.32 -16.69 -19.09
N ARG A 242 -13.13 -15.90 -20.17
CA ARG A 242 -12.30 -16.30 -21.32
C ARG A 242 -10.81 -16.33 -21.03
N LEU A 243 -10.37 -15.76 -19.91
CA LEU A 243 -8.98 -15.84 -19.43
C LEU A 243 -8.69 -17.17 -18.73
N ALA A 244 -9.70 -17.99 -18.44
CA ALA A 244 -9.48 -19.28 -17.81
C ALA A 244 -8.51 -20.14 -18.65
N GLY A 245 -7.43 -20.60 -18.02
CA GLY A 245 -6.39 -21.41 -18.65
C GLY A 245 -5.54 -20.70 -19.71
N ARG A 246 -5.62 -19.37 -19.85
CA ARG A 246 -4.93 -18.62 -20.91
C ARG A 246 -3.51 -18.19 -20.57
N VAL A 247 -3.19 -18.04 -19.29
CA VAL A 247 -1.90 -17.55 -18.83
C VAL A 247 -1.05 -18.75 -18.44
N SER A 248 -0.05 -19.09 -19.24
CA SER A 248 0.90 -20.15 -18.90
C SER A 248 1.94 -19.67 -17.89
N ALA A 249 2.66 -20.61 -17.26
CA ALA A 249 3.78 -20.26 -16.37
C ALA A 249 4.87 -19.49 -17.12
N ASP A 250 5.18 -19.86 -18.36
CA ASP A 250 6.16 -19.16 -19.21
C ASP A 250 5.72 -17.73 -19.54
N ASP A 251 4.42 -17.51 -19.80
CA ASP A 251 3.87 -16.18 -19.99
C ASP A 251 4.03 -15.32 -18.73
N MET A 252 3.73 -15.88 -17.55
CA MET A 252 3.92 -15.16 -16.29
C MET A 252 5.38 -14.83 -16.02
N ILE A 253 6.30 -15.77 -16.21
CA ILE A 253 7.75 -15.52 -16.07
C ILE A 253 8.18 -14.40 -17.01
N ALA A 254 7.69 -14.41 -18.26
CA ALA A 254 7.99 -13.37 -19.25
C ALA A 254 7.44 -12.00 -18.84
N MET A 255 6.20 -11.95 -18.33
CA MET A 255 5.57 -10.71 -17.85
C MET A 255 6.24 -10.18 -16.59
N ASN A 256 6.59 -11.04 -15.63
CA ASN A 256 7.33 -10.67 -14.42
C ASN A 256 8.72 -10.12 -14.79
N ALA A 257 9.40 -10.73 -15.76
CA ALA A 257 10.68 -10.23 -16.28
C ALA A 257 10.54 -8.87 -16.98
N ALA A 258 9.50 -8.68 -17.78
CA ALA A 258 9.23 -7.38 -18.42
C ALA A 258 9.04 -6.26 -17.39
N ALA A 259 8.41 -6.55 -16.25
CA ALA A 259 8.25 -5.59 -15.16
C ALA A 259 9.54 -5.37 -14.36
N GLU A 260 10.11 -6.43 -13.78
CA GLU A 260 11.23 -6.32 -12.82
C GLU A 260 12.58 -6.02 -13.47
N ILE A 261 12.78 -6.45 -14.71
CA ILE A 261 14.08 -6.38 -15.38
C ILE A 261 14.07 -5.30 -16.45
N ASP A 262 13.06 -5.30 -17.32
CA ASP A 262 12.98 -4.34 -18.42
C ASP A 262 12.34 -2.99 -18.00
N GLY A 263 11.67 -2.96 -16.84
CA GLY A 263 11.01 -1.77 -16.30
C GLY A 263 9.78 -1.34 -17.10
N GLN A 264 9.09 -2.28 -17.76
CA GLN A 264 7.85 -2.02 -18.46
C GLN A 264 6.71 -1.82 -17.45
N SER A 265 5.79 -0.88 -17.74
CA SER A 265 4.60 -0.68 -16.91
C SER A 265 3.65 -1.88 -17.01
N PHE A 266 2.98 -2.21 -15.91
CA PHE A 266 1.99 -3.30 -15.87
C PHE A 266 0.87 -3.18 -16.90
N ASP A 267 0.37 -1.96 -17.14
CA ASP A 267 -0.64 -1.68 -18.16
C ASP A 267 -0.16 -2.11 -19.55
N ALA A 268 1.07 -1.73 -19.93
CA ALA A 268 1.67 -2.12 -21.20
C ALA A 268 1.89 -3.65 -21.30
N ILE A 269 2.33 -4.28 -20.21
CA ILE A 269 2.56 -5.73 -20.15
C ILE A 269 1.24 -6.49 -20.35
N ALA A 270 0.20 -6.13 -19.60
CA ALA A 270 -1.13 -6.72 -19.71
C ALA A 270 -1.71 -6.52 -21.13
N ARG A 271 -1.54 -5.32 -21.70
CA ARG A 271 -1.98 -5.03 -23.07
C ARG A 271 -1.27 -5.88 -24.11
N ALA A 272 0.06 -6.00 -23.98
CA ALA A 272 0.87 -6.83 -24.88
C ALA A 272 0.46 -8.31 -24.81
N PHE A 273 0.17 -8.82 -23.61
CA PHE A 273 -0.35 -10.18 -23.44
C PHE A 273 -1.72 -10.37 -24.11
N LEU A 274 -2.68 -9.48 -23.85
CA LEU A 274 -4.00 -9.56 -24.47
C LEU A 274 -3.97 -9.43 -26.00
N ALA A 275 -2.99 -8.70 -26.54
CA ALA A 275 -2.75 -8.57 -27.97
C ALA A 275 -2.03 -9.78 -28.60
N GLY A 276 -1.57 -10.75 -27.80
CA GLY A 276 -0.79 -11.90 -28.26
C GLY A 276 0.66 -11.58 -28.61
N THR A 277 1.19 -10.45 -28.12
CA THR A 277 2.58 -10.00 -28.33
C THR A 277 3.43 -10.08 -27.05
N ALA A 278 2.99 -10.83 -26.04
CA ALA A 278 3.74 -11.04 -24.80
C ALA A 278 5.15 -11.56 -25.08
N GLY A 279 6.16 -10.92 -24.48
CA GLY A 279 7.56 -11.32 -24.63
C GLY A 279 8.29 -10.74 -25.85
N GLN A 280 7.62 -10.03 -26.75
CA GLN A 280 8.34 -9.10 -27.63
C GLN A 280 8.82 -7.94 -26.76
N LYS A 281 10.13 -7.64 -26.79
CA LYS A 281 10.63 -6.36 -26.28
C LYS A 281 9.82 -5.29 -27.00
N ALA A 282 8.93 -4.60 -26.28
CA ALA A 282 8.42 -3.33 -26.74
C ALA A 282 9.65 -2.56 -27.22
N THR A 283 9.64 -2.08 -28.47
CA THR A 283 10.65 -1.13 -28.92
C THR A 283 10.73 -0.09 -27.83
N HIS A 284 11.84 -0.07 -27.10
CA HIS A 284 12.04 0.90 -26.05
C HIS A 284 11.75 2.24 -26.71
N ASP A 285 10.66 2.90 -26.33
CA ASP A 285 10.79 4.34 -26.14
C ASP A 285 11.89 4.42 -25.10
N GLY A 286 13.11 4.62 -25.60
CA GLY A 286 14.35 4.78 -24.87
C GLY A 286 14.29 6.08 -24.08
N ALA A 287 13.25 6.22 -23.28
CA ALA A 287 13.09 7.25 -22.31
C ALA A 287 14.24 7.04 -21.32
N GLU A 288 15.26 7.87 -21.48
CA GLU A 288 16.28 8.20 -20.47
C GLU A 288 15.65 8.17 -19.06
N PRO A 289 16.40 7.75 -18.01
CA PRO A 289 15.89 7.70 -16.64
C PRO A 289 15.19 8.99 -16.20
N ARG A 290 15.63 10.15 -16.72
CA ARG A 290 14.99 11.45 -16.53
C ARG A 290 13.59 11.55 -17.14
N SER A 291 13.37 11.02 -18.34
CA SER A 291 12.04 10.99 -18.97
C SER A 291 11.09 9.99 -18.30
N ARG A 292 11.59 8.87 -17.75
CA ARG A 292 10.74 7.96 -16.94
C ARG A 292 10.30 8.60 -15.63
N LEU A 293 11.23 9.25 -14.93
CA LEU A 293 10.90 9.99 -13.72
C LEU A 293 9.93 11.14 -14.03
N ALA A 294 10.15 11.89 -15.11
CA ALA A 294 9.24 12.96 -15.51
C ALA A 294 7.84 12.41 -15.84
N ALA A 295 7.75 11.31 -16.62
CA ALA A 295 6.49 10.66 -16.92
C ALA A 295 5.78 10.16 -15.66
N ALA A 296 6.51 9.55 -14.72
CA ALA A 296 5.96 9.11 -13.44
C ALA A 296 5.52 10.28 -12.56
N LEU A 297 6.30 11.37 -12.48
CA LEU A 297 5.94 12.57 -11.73
C LEU A 297 4.67 13.24 -12.25
N PHE A 298 4.48 13.29 -13.57
CA PHE A 298 3.34 13.95 -14.20
C PHE A 298 2.29 12.97 -14.76
N GLY A 299 2.28 11.74 -14.22
CA GLY A 299 1.30 10.72 -14.59
C GLY A 299 -0.16 11.14 -14.31
N PRO A 300 -1.14 10.52 -14.99
CA PRO A 300 -2.56 10.86 -14.85
C PRO A 300 -3.11 10.64 -13.44
N ASP A 301 -2.48 9.76 -12.66
CA ASP A 301 -2.79 9.47 -11.26
C ASP A 301 -2.20 10.49 -10.27
N THR A 302 -1.20 11.31 -10.68
CA THR A 302 -0.49 12.23 -9.78
C THR A 302 -1.44 13.15 -9.03
N THR A 303 -2.38 13.79 -9.74
CA THR A 303 -3.31 14.74 -9.12
C THR A 303 -4.25 14.05 -8.13
N ARG A 304 -4.72 12.84 -8.46
CA ARG A 304 -5.56 12.02 -7.56
C ARG A 304 -4.80 11.68 -6.29
N LEU A 305 -3.55 11.22 -6.41
CA LEU A 305 -2.69 10.88 -5.28
C LEU A 305 -2.36 12.10 -4.44
N ALA A 306 -2.06 13.24 -5.06
CA ALA A 306 -1.82 14.50 -4.37
C ALA A 306 -3.03 14.95 -3.55
N LEU A 307 -4.23 14.96 -4.15
CA LEU A 307 -5.48 15.31 -3.46
C LEU A 307 -5.77 14.34 -2.31
N ARG A 308 -5.54 13.04 -2.51
CA ARG A 308 -5.70 12.03 -1.45
C ARG A 308 -4.73 12.28 -0.29
N HIS A 309 -3.46 12.55 -0.59
CA HIS A 309 -2.42 12.79 0.40
C HIS A 309 -2.70 14.06 1.20
N VAL A 310 -3.04 15.16 0.52
CA VAL A 310 -3.43 16.43 1.15
C VAL A 310 -4.69 16.25 1.99
N GLY A 311 -5.71 15.54 1.49
CA GLY A 311 -6.93 15.26 2.23
C GLY A 311 -6.69 14.48 3.53
N LEU A 312 -5.84 13.46 3.51
CA LEU A 312 -5.44 12.70 4.69
C LEU A 312 -4.76 13.58 5.74
N VAL A 313 -3.77 14.36 5.31
CA VAL A 313 -3.00 15.24 6.19
C VAL A 313 -3.88 16.35 6.76
N ALA A 314 -4.61 17.07 5.91
CA ALA A 314 -5.46 18.19 6.32
C ALA A 314 -6.59 17.73 7.25
N GLY A 315 -7.23 16.59 6.94
CA GLY A 315 -8.28 16.02 7.79
C GLY A 315 -7.76 15.62 9.17
N ALA A 316 -6.63 14.91 9.23
CA ALA A 316 -6.02 14.47 10.49
C ALA A 316 -5.51 15.64 11.35
N VAL A 317 -4.79 16.59 10.75
CA VAL A 317 -4.26 17.78 11.45
C VAL A 317 -5.40 18.71 11.88
N GLY A 318 -6.44 18.85 11.07
CA GLY A 318 -7.64 19.62 11.41
C GLY A 318 -8.33 19.04 12.65
N ALA A 319 -8.60 17.73 12.65
CA ALA A 319 -9.15 17.04 13.82
C ALA A 319 -8.22 17.14 15.05
N ALA A 320 -6.91 16.99 14.86
CA ALA A 320 -5.93 17.10 15.93
C ALA A 320 -5.83 18.51 16.48
N THR A 321 -6.01 19.55 15.67
CA THR A 321 -6.09 20.94 16.12
C THR A 321 -7.34 21.19 16.96
N LEU A 322 -8.49 20.71 16.49
CA LEU A 322 -9.78 20.86 17.18
C LEU A 322 -9.78 20.23 18.59
N VAL A 323 -9.08 19.11 18.76
CA VAL A 323 -8.98 18.39 20.05
C VAL A 323 -7.75 18.85 20.85
N GLY A 324 -6.61 18.98 20.18
CA GLY A 324 -5.32 19.25 20.78
C GLY A 324 -5.19 20.65 21.35
N VAL A 325 -5.80 21.66 20.73
CA VAL A 325 -5.79 23.03 21.29
C VAL A 325 -6.54 23.09 22.63
N PRO A 326 -7.80 22.61 22.75
CA PRO A 326 -8.47 22.51 24.05
C PRO A 326 -7.69 21.69 25.09
N LEU A 327 -7.10 20.56 24.70
CA LEU A 327 -6.28 19.74 25.61
C LEU A 327 -5.02 20.50 26.09
N GLY A 328 -4.36 21.24 25.20
CA GLY A 328 -3.21 22.08 25.56
C GLY A 328 -3.60 23.25 26.46
N MET A 329 -4.78 23.85 26.25
CA MET A 329 -5.34 24.86 27.14
C MET A 329 -5.64 24.31 28.54
N LEU A 330 -6.16 23.08 28.61
CA LEU A 330 -6.38 22.39 29.88
C LEU A 330 -5.05 22.06 30.58
N ALA A 331 -4.06 21.62 29.81
CA ALA A 331 -2.73 21.30 30.30
C ALA A 331 -2.03 22.52 30.93
N ALA A 332 -2.10 23.68 30.28
CA ALA A 332 -1.51 24.93 30.79
C ALA A 332 -2.14 25.43 32.10
N ARG A 333 -3.40 25.08 32.37
CA ARG A 333 -4.12 25.57 33.56
C ARG A 333 -3.75 24.86 34.85
N ARG A 334 -3.34 23.59 34.80
CA ARG A 334 -3.06 22.78 36.00
C ARG A 334 -1.81 21.91 35.78
N ARG A 335 -0.76 22.16 36.56
CA ARG A 335 0.54 21.46 36.44
C ARG A 335 0.44 19.93 36.44
N ARG A 336 -0.39 19.35 37.32
CA ARG A 336 -0.60 17.88 37.39
C ARG A 336 -1.39 17.34 36.18
N THR A 337 -2.47 18.03 35.78
CA THR A 337 -3.26 17.64 34.60
C THR A 337 -2.43 17.78 33.32
N GLY A 338 -1.60 18.82 33.21
CA GLY A 338 -0.68 19.01 32.10
C GLY A 338 0.34 17.88 31.96
N GLN A 339 0.95 17.45 33.07
CA GLN A 339 1.85 16.29 33.06
C GLN A 339 1.14 15.00 32.62
N ALA A 340 -0.09 14.77 33.08
CA ALA A 340 -0.87 13.60 32.69
C ALA A 340 -1.25 13.63 31.20
N VAL A 341 -1.78 14.75 30.72
CA VAL A 341 -2.18 14.92 29.30
C VAL A 341 -0.96 14.77 28.38
N LEU A 342 0.15 15.44 28.68
CA LEU A 342 1.37 15.33 27.89
C LEU A 342 1.97 13.93 27.97
N GLY A 343 1.90 13.26 29.12
CA GLY A 343 2.33 11.87 29.28
C GLY A 343 1.56 10.92 28.37
N VAL A 344 0.23 10.99 28.38
CA VAL A 344 -0.65 10.15 27.53
C VAL A 344 -0.38 10.40 26.05
N VAL A 345 -0.34 11.67 25.63
CA VAL A 345 -0.11 12.01 24.22
C VAL A 345 1.29 11.61 23.77
N ASN A 346 2.28 11.69 24.66
CA ASN A 346 3.64 11.23 24.38
C ASN A 346 3.70 9.71 24.19
N VAL A 347 3.06 8.93 25.07
CA VAL A 347 2.98 7.46 24.93
C VAL A 347 2.28 7.05 23.64
N LEU A 348 1.24 7.78 23.21
CA LEU A 348 0.58 7.50 21.93
C LEU A 348 1.53 7.65 20.73
N GLN A 349 2.47 8.59 20.78
CA GLN A 349 3.43 8.83 19.70
C GLN A 349 4.61 7.83 19.71
N THR A 350 4.89 7.14 20.82
CA THR A 350 6.01 6.18 20.87
C THR A 350 5.71 4.88 20.15
N VAL A 351 4.44 4.56 19.87
CA VAL A 351 4.05 3.36 19.11
C VAL A 351 4.47 3.55 17.65
N PRO A 352 5.33 2.68 17.07
CA PRO A 352 5.75 2.81 15.68
C PRO A 352 4.56 2.93 14.73
N SER A 353 4.63 3.84 13.75
CA SER A 353 3.48 4.20 12.91
C SER A 353 2.91 3.01 12.15
N LEU A 354 3.77 2.14 11.60
CA LEU A 354 3.35 0.92 10.91
C LEU A 354 2.64 -0.07 11.86
N ALA A 355 3.15 -0.22 13.08
CA ALA A 355 2.54 -1.10 14.09
C ALA A 355 1.19 -0.55 14.57
N LEU A 356 1.08 0.76 14.76
CA LEU A 356 -0.18 1.43 15.10
C LEU A 356 -1.22 1.21 14.00
N LEU A 357 -0.83 1.40 12.74
CA LEU A 357 -1.72 1.17 11.60
C LEU A 357 -2.20 -0.28 11.53
N ALA A 358 -1.30 -1.26 11.74
CA ALA A 358 -1.67 -2.68 11.76
C ALA A 358 -2.65 -3.02 12.89
N MET A 359 -2.49 -2.43 14.08
CA MET A 359 -3.42 -2.61 15.21
C MET A 359 -4.79 -1.96 14.98
N LEU A 360 -4.85 -0.84 14.26
CA LEU A 360 -6.11 -0.13 14.03
C LEU A 360 -7.05 -0.85 13.06
N ILE A 361 -6.53 -1.67 12.14
CA ILE A 361 -7.35 -2.44 11.19
C ILE A 361 -8.37 -3.35 11.90
N PRO A 362 -7.96 -4.30 12.78
CA PRO A 362 -8.91 -5.17 13.46
C PRO A 362 -9.79 -4.39 14.44
N LEU A 363 -9.28 -3.32 15.05
CA LEU A 363 -10.03 -2.52 16.03
C LEU A 363 -11.19 -1.73 15.38
N LEU A 364 -10.98 -1.19 14.18
CA LEU A 364 -12.00 -0.44 13.44
C LEU A 364 -12.85 -1.34 12.54
N GLY A 365 -12.42 -2.59 12.30
CA GLY A 365 -13.05 -3.51 11.37
C GLY A 365 -13.06 -3.00 9.92
N ARG A 366 -12.16 -2.08 9.56
CA ARG A 366 -12.10 -1.40 8.25
C ARG A 366 -10.65 -1.07 7.90
N ILE A 367 -10.35 -1.07 6.60
CA ILE A 367 -9.04 -0.74 6.02
C ILE A 367 -9.12 0.62 5.31
N GLY A 368 -7.97 1.23 5.02
CA GLY A 368 -7.87 2.42 4.18
C GLY A 368 -7.79 3.72 4.97
N VAL A 369 -8.60 4.70 4.56
CA VAL A 369 -8.49 6.10 5.01
C VAL A 369 -8.71 6.25 6.53
N TRP A 370 -9.64 5.50 7.12
CA TRP A 370 -10.02 5.68 8.52
C TRP A 370 -8.91 5.28 9.51
N PRO A 371 -8.32 4.07 9.46
CA PRO A 371 -7.16 3.74 10.30
C PRO A 371 -6.00 4.72 10.11
N ALA A 372 -5.74 5.14 8.86
CA ALA A 372 -4.70 6.11 8.56
C ALA A 372 -4.97 7.48 9.19
N MET A 373 -6.20 8.01 9.07
CA MET A 373 -6.59 9.28 9.69
C MET A 373 -6.47 9.23 11.21
N VAL A 374 -6.88 8.12 11.85
CA VAL A 374 -6.75 7.95 13.30
C VAL A 374 -5.27 7.94 13.71
N ALA A 375 -4.42 7.18 13.02
CA ALA A 375 -2.98 7.17 13.30
C ALA A 375 -2.35 8.57 13.13
N LEU A 376 -2.62 9.25 12.02
CA LEU A 376 -2.11 10.60 11.76
C LEU A 376 -2.61 11.61 12.78
N PHE A 377 -3.88 11.51 13.20
CA PHE A 377 -4.47 12.33 14.25
C PHE A 377 -3.72 12.14 15.57
N LEU A 378 -3.50 10.89 15.99
CA LEU A 378 -2.79 10.59 17.25
C LEU A 378 -1.36 11.14 17.25
N TYR A 379 -0.66 11.02 16.13
CA TYR A 379 0.69 11.58 15.96
C TYR A 379 0.72 13.11 15.95
N ALA A 380 -0.30 13.74 15.38
CA ALA A 380 -0.43 15.21 15.32
C ALA A 380 -0.81 15.83 16.67
N LEU A 381 -1.36 15.07 17.62
CA LEU A 381 -1.74 15.60 18.94
C LEU A 381 -0.55 16.13 19.73
N LEU A 382 0.59 15.44 19.77
CA LEU A 382 1.69 15.83 20.68
C LEU A 382 2.22 17.25 20.39
N PRO A 383 2.62 17.58 19.15
CA PRO A 383 3.14 18.91 18.86
C PRO A 383 2.11 20.00 19.13
N ILE A 384 0.83 19.75 18.83
CA ILE A 384 -0.25 20.73 19.02
C ILE A 384 -0.51 20.97 20.50
N VAL A 385 -0.72 19.91 21.29
CA VAL A 385 -0.99 20.00 22.74
C VAL A 385 0.18 20.65 23.45
N ARG A 386 1.41 20.20 23.16
CA ARG A 386 2.63 20.69 23.80
C ARG A 386 2.87 22.17 23.51
N ASN A 387 2.80 22.59 22.24
CA ASN A 387 3.02 23.98 21.88
C ASN A 387 1.88 24.90 22.35
N THR A 388 0.63 24.42 22.37
CA THR A 388 -0.47 25.18 22.95
C THR A 388 -0.24 25.42 24.44
N ALA A 389 0.18 24.39 25.19
CA ALA A 389 0.48 24.51 26.60
C ALA A 389 1.64 25.48 26.84
N THR A 390 2.76 25.29 26.15
CA THR A 390 3.95 26.14 26.24
C THR A 390 3.65 27.58 25.85
N GLY A 391 2.88 27.82 24.79
CA GLY A 391 2.50 29.16 24.35
C GLY A 391 1.69 29.91 25.40
N LEU A 392 0.76 29.23 26.07
CA LEU A 392 -0.02 29.81 27.16
C LEU A 392 0.81 30.02 28.43
N GLU A 393 1.76 29.14 28.75
CA GLU A 393 2.67 29.29 29.88
C GLU A 393 3.63 30.47 29.71
N GLN A 394 4.05 30.77 28.48
CA GLN A 394 4.95 31.88 28.14
C GLN A 394 4.28 33.27 28.21
N VAL A 395 2.95 33.35 28.29
CA VAL A 395 2.25 34.64 28.41
C VAL A 395 2.62 35.32 29.74
N PRO A 396 3.20 36.53 29.72
CA PRO A 396 3.65 37.23 30.94
C PRO A 396 2.52 37.41 31.96
N GLN A 397 2.82 37.16 33.24
CA GLN A 397 1.83 37.30 34.31
C GLN A 397 1.27 38.72 34.39
N GLY A 398 2.12 39.74 34.21
CA GLY A 398 1.71 41.15 34.23
C GLY A 398 0.62 41.49 33.19
N MET A 399 0.63 40.87 32.01
CA MET A 399 -0.42 41.06 31.01
C MET A 399 -1.75 40.45 31.46
N ARG A 400 -1.71 39.33 32.18
CA ARG A 400 -2.92 38.68 32.73
C ARG A 400 -3.50 39.52 33.87
N ASP A 401 -2.65 40.05 34.74
CA ASP A 401 -3.05 40.86 35.88
C ASP A 401 -3.61 42.22 35.42
N ALA A 402 -3.01 42.84 34.41
CA ALA A 402 -3.56 44.04 33.77
C ALA A 402 -4.97 43.78 33.21
N GLY A 403 -5.19 42.65 32.53
CA GLY A 403 -6.51 42.26 32.04
C GLY A 403 -7.54 42.08 33.17
N ARG A 404 -7.15 41.45 34.29
CA ARG A 404 -8.01 41.30 35.47
C ARG A 404 -8.32 42.65 36.14
N ALA A 405 -7.34 43.54 36.23
CA ALA A 405 -7.50 44.88 36.79
C ALA A 405 -8.48 45.74 35.98
N LEU A 406 -8.54 45.52 34.66
CA LEU A 406 -9.54 46.12 33.76
C LEU A 406 -10.93 45.45 33.82
N GLY A 407 -11.15 44.50 34.74
CA GLY A 407 -12.43 43.83 34.95
C GLY A 407 -12.71 42.65 34.03
N LEU A 408 -11.72 42.17 33.25
CA LEU A 408 -11.91 40.99 32.40
C LEU A 408 -12.05 39.71 33.26
N ARG A 409 -13.09 38.93 32.98
CA ARG A 409 -13.28 37.59 33.56
C ARG A 409 -12.25 36.60 33.00
N GLY A 410 -11.99 35.49 33.69
CA GLY A 410 -10.97 34.51 33.27
C GLY A 410 -11.10 34.00 31.83
N GLY A 411 -12.32 33.79 31.33
CA GLY A 411 -12.55 33.44 29.92
C GLY A 411 -12.26 34.58 28.93
N GLN A 412 -12.46 35.83 29.36
CA GLN A 412 -12.13 37.02 28.57
C GLN A 412 -10.62 37.27 28.57
N VAL A 413 -9.93 37.08 29.70
CA VAL A 413 -8.45 37.12 29.75
C VAL A 413 -7.87 36.07 28.80
N LEU A 414 -8.39 34.84 28.84
CA LEU A 414 -7.97 33.80 27.91
C LEU A 414 -8.19 34.21 26.44
N ARG A 415 -9.39 34.69 26.10
CA ARG A 415 -9.75 35.00 24.71
C ARG A 415 -9.06 36.23 24.14
N TYR A 416 -8.89 37.28 24.95
CA TYR A 416 -8.42 38.59 24.49
C TYR A 416 -6.96 38.89 24.83
N VAL A 417 -6.36 38.17 25.80
CA VAL A 417 -4.96 38.37 26.21
C VAL A 417 -4.13 37.13 25.93
N GLU A 418 -4.48 35.98 26.50
CA GLU A 418 -3.63 34.79 26.44
C GLU A 418 -3.57 34.19 25.02
N LEU A 419 -4.73 33.93 24.39
CA LEU A 419 -4.77 33.31 23.05
C LEU A 419 -4.08 34.17 21.98
N PRO A 420 -4.28 35.50 21.89
CA PRO A 420 -3.58 36.32 20.90
C PRO A 420 -2.05 36.38 21.12
N LEU A 421 -1.60 36.35 22.38
CA LEU A 421 -0.17 36.35 22.72
C LEU A 421 0.47 34.98 22.49
N ALA A 422 -0.26 33.90 22.77
CA ALA A 422 0.19 32.51 22.58
C ALA A 422 0.09 32.03 21.12
N LEU A 423 -0.70 32.72 20.27
CA LEU A 423 -1.00 32.31 18.90
C LEU A 423 0.23 31.94 18.06
N PRO A 424 1.37 32.68 18.08
CA PRO A 424 2.55 32.31 17.29
C PRO A 424 3.10 30.93 17.66
N VAL A 425 3.13 30.60 18.96
CA VAL A 425 3.61 29.30 19.45
C VAL A 425 2.61 28.20 19.12
N LEU A 426 1.31 28.47 19.26
CA LEU A 426 0.25 27.53 18.89
C LEU A 426 0.34 27.17 17.39
N LEU A 427 0.50 28.18 16.53
CA LEU A 427 0.67 27.99 15.08
C LEU A 427 1.94 27.21 14.75
N ALA A 428 3.05 27.46 15.45
CA ALA A 428 4.27 26.66 15.29
C ALA A 428 4.04 25.17 15.66
N GLY A 429 3.18 24.89 16.64
CA GLY A 429 2.72 23.54 16.97
C GLY A 429 1.94 22.87 15.85
N VAL A 430 0.96 23.57 15.28
CA VAL A 430 0.16 23.09 14.15
C VAL A 430 1.04 22.89 12.91
N LYS A 431 1.97 23.82 12.63
CA LYS A 431 2.98 23.71 11.57
C LYS A 431 3.81 22.44 11.73
N THR A 432 4.36 22.22 12.92
CA THR A 432 5.19 21.03 13.21
C THR A 432 4.40 19.74 13.01
N ALA A 433 3.17 19.69 13.53
CA ALA A 433 2.28 18.55 13.34
C ALA A 433 1.98 18.31 11.85
N ALA A 434 1.69 19.36 11.08
CA ALA A 434 1.40 19.24 9.65
C ALA A 434 2.60 18.68 8.86
N ILE A 435 3.81 19.19 9.10
CA ILE A 435 5.03 18.72 8.43
C ILE A 435 5.29 17.24 8.75
N ILE A 436 5.21 16.85 10.03
CA ILE A 436 5.35 15.46 10.46
C ILE A 436 4.28 14.58 9.80
N SER A 437 3.02 15.03 9.80
CA SER A 437 1.91 14.30 9.19
C SER A 437 2.09 14.08 7.69
N VAL A 438 2.66 15.03 6.93
CA VAL A 438 2.97 14.82 5.49
C VAL A 438 3.91 13.64 5.29
N GLY A 439 4.97 13.55 6.10
CA GLY A 439 5.93 12.45 6.07
C GLY A 439 5.29 11.13 6.49
N THR A 440 4.67 11.09 7.68
CA THR A 440 4.03 9.87 8.21
C THR A 440 2.88 9.36 7.34
N ALA A 441 2.17 10.25 6.63
CA ALA A 441 1.10 9.87 5.71
C ALA A 441 1.59 9.03 4.53
N THR A 442 2.89 9.07 4.18
CA THR A 442 3.44 8.16 3.16
C THR A 442 3.34 6.68 3.58
N ILE A 443 3.38 6.40 4.88
CA ILE A 443 3.25 5.05 5.43
C ILE A 443 1.78 4.58 5.38
N ALA A 444 0.82 5.50 5.31
CA ALA A 444 -0.61 5.16 5.25
C ALA A 444 -0.99 4.36 3.98
N ALA A 445 -0.18 4.46 2.93
CA ALA A 445 -0.34 3.62 1.75
C ALA A 445 -0.26 2.14 2.11
N PHE A 446 0.52 1.76 3.14
CA PHE A 446 0.66 0.36 3.54
C PHE A 446 -0.64 -0.30 4.02
N VAL A 447 -1.62 0.51 4.42
CA VAL A 447 -2.97 0.05 4.81
C VAL A 447 -4.05 0.48 3.82
N GLY A 448 -3.68 0.79 2.58
CA GLY A 448 -4.63 1.09 1.51
C GLY A 448 -5.26 2.49 1.59
N ALA A 449 -4.67 3.44 2.33
CA ALA A 449 -5.19 4.80 2.39
C ALA A 449 -4.90 5.62 1.11
N GLY A 450 -3.88 5.19 0.35
CA GLY A 450 -3.41 5.83 -0.88
C GLY A 450 -2.45 7.00 -0.62
N GLY A 451 -2.45 7.98 -1.53
CA GLY A 451 -1.56 9.14 -1.47
C GLY A 451 -0.22 8.90 -2.14
N PHE A 452 0.75 9.80 -1.95
CA PHE A 452 2.09 9.63 -2.54
C PHE A 452 2.81 8.37 -2.04
N GLY A 453 2.42 7.87 -0.87
CA GLY A 453 2.89 6.60 -0.35
C GLY A 453 2.60 5.40 -1.25
N GLU A 454 1.56 5.47 -2.09
CA GLU A 454 1.21 4.39 -3.03
C GLU A 454 2.36 4.15 -4.00
N ARG A 455 2.89 5.21 -4.61
CA ARG A 455 4.06 5.13 -5.50
C ARG A 455 5.34 4.73 -4.78
N ILE A 456 5.53 5.16 -3.52
CA ILE A 456 6.69 4.74 -2.71
C ILE A 456 6.62 3.24 -2.45
N ALA A 457 5.47 2.73 -2.00
CA ALA A 457 5.27 1.32 -1.69
C ALA A 457 5.36 0.45 -2.95
N THR A 458 4.77 0.89 -4.06
CA THR A 458 4.86 0.18 -5.35
C THR A 458 6.29 0.22 -5.90
N GLY A 459 6.95 1.38 -5.93
CA GLY A 459 8.34 1.49 -6.38
C GLY A 459 9.30 0.62 -5.55
N LEU A 460 9.10 0.55 -4.24
CA LEU A 460 9.86 -0.35 -3.37
C LEU A 460 9.60 -1.83 -3.69
N ALA A 461 8.33 -2.22 -3.87
CA ALA A 461 7.96 -3.59 -4.17
C ALA A 461 8.51 -4.08 -5.53
N LEU A 462 8.70 -3.16 -6.48
CA LEU A 462 9.14 -3.45 -7.85
C LEU A 462 10.61 -3.16 -8.10
N ASN A 463 11.32 -2.70 -7.08
CA ASN A 463 12.68 -2.19 -7.23
C ASN A 463 12.79 -1.11 -8.35
N ASP A 464 11.72 -0.32 -8.54
CA ASP A 464 11.66 0.78 -9.50
C ASP A 464 11.96 2.10 -8.80
N THR A 465 13.21 2.53 -8.93
CA THR A 465 13.71 3.79 -8.35
C THR A 465 12.98 5.01 -8.89
N ALA A 466 12.57 5.01 -10.17
CA ALA A 466 11.89 6.17 -10.76
C ALA A 466 10.49 6.33 -10.15
N LEU A 467 9.75 5.23 -9.99
CA LEU A 467 8.44 5.23 -9.35
C LEU A 467 8.53 5.57 -7.85
N LEU A 468 9.52 5.02 -7.15
CA LEU A 468 9.78 5.34 -5.74
C LEU A 468 10.03 6.84 -5.57
N LEU A 469 10.91 7.42 -6.39
CA LEU A 469 11.20 8.87 -6.39
C LEU A 469 9.99 9.70 -6.80
N ALA A 470 9.16 9.21 -7.72
CA ALA A 470 7.92 9.88 -8.13
C ALA A 470 6.84 9.92 -7.02
N GLY A 471 6.98 9.14 -5.95
CA GLY A 471 6.23 9.31 -4.71
C GLY A 471 6.97 10.16 -3.67
N ALA A 472 8.26 9.91 -3.47
CA ALA A 472 9.06 10.57 -2.43
C ALA A 472 9.29 12.07 -2.69
N ILE A 473 9.60 12.47 -3.93
CA ILE A 473 9.89 13.87 -4.28
C ILE A 473 8.64 14.75 -4.09
N PRO A 474 7.45 14.41 -4.63
CA PRO A 474 6.24 15.21 -4.38
C PRO A 474 5.85 15.29 -2.90
N ALA A 475 6.05 14.22 -2.12
CA ALA A 475 5.82 14.25 -0.68
C ALA A 475 6.77 15.23 0.04
N ALA A 476 8.07 15.23 -0.32
CA ALA A 476 9.05 16.17 0.22
C ALA A 476 8.74 17.62 -0.19
N VAL A 477 8.40 17.84 -1.47
CA VAL A 477 7.99 19.17 -1.97
C VAL A 477 6.73 19.63 -1.24
N LEU A 478 5.74 18.77 -1.04
CA LEU A 478 4.54 19.11 -0.28
C LEU A 478 4.87 19.52 1.17
N ALA A 479 5.81 18.83 1.83
CA ALA A 479 6.25 19.22 3.17
C ALA A 479 6.87 20.62 3.19
N LEU A 480 7.69 20.97 2.18
CA LEU A 480 8.27 22.30 2.01
C LEU A 480 7.20 23.35 1.70
N VAL A 481 6.23 23.04 0.86
CA VAL A 481 5.09 23.93 0.55
C VAL A 481 4.26 24.21 1.80
N VAL A 482 3.96 23.17 2.58
CA VAL A 482 3.27 23.31 3.87
C VAL A 482 4.08 24.18 4.82
N GLN A 483 5.39 23.94 4.93
CA GLN A 483 6.27 24.77 5.75
C GLN A 483 6.24 26.25 5.34
N ALA A 484 6.43 26.55 4.06
CA ALA A 484 6.42 27.89 3.52
C ALA A 484 5.05 28.59 3.71
N ALA A 485 3.96 27.84 3.55
CA ALA A 485 2.60 28.38 3.77
C ALA A 485 2.39 28.81 5.22
N PHE A 486 2.81 28.01 6.20
CA PHE A 486 2.73 28.39 7.62
C PHE A 486 3.66 29.56 7.96
N GLU A 487 4.88 29.61 7.41
CA GLU A 487 5.81 30.73 7.63
C GLU A 487 5.25 32.05 7.08
N THR A 488 4.63 32.01 5.90
CA THR A 488 3.98 33.17 5.29
C THR A 488 2.79 33.62 6.13
N LEU A 489 1.99 32.68 6.65
CA LEU A 489 0.87 32.98 7.56
C LEU A 489 1.36 33.62 8.86
N GLU A 490 2.42 33.09 9.47
CA GLU A 490 3.02 33.66 10.68
C GLU A 490 3.53 35.08 10.43
N TRP A 491 4.22 35.32 9.31
CA TRP A 491 4.71 36.64 8.94
C TRP A 491 3.58 37.65 8.74
N ALA A 492 2.51 37.26 8.02
CA ALA A 492 1.35 38.11 7.81
C ALA A 492 0.64 38.49 9.12
N LEU A 493 0.53 37.54 10.06
CA LEU A 493 -0.07 37.78 11.38
C LEU A 493 0.78 38.71 12.26
N ARG A 494 2.11 38.59 12.20
CA ARG A 494 3.03 39.51 12.92
C ARG A 494 2.92 40.93 12.37
N ARG A 495 2.95 41.08 11.04
CA ARG A 495 2.85 42.40 10.38
C ARG A 495 1.54 43.12 10.71
N HIS A 496 0.42 42.39 10.80
CA HIS A 496 -0.86 42.98 11.23
C HIS A 496 -0.91 43.37 12.70
N ARG A 497 -0.14 42.72 13.59
CA ARG A 497 -0.01 43.13 14.99
C ARG A 497 0.82 44.40 15.10
N ASP A 498 1.97 44.44 14.43
CA ASP A 498 2.88 45.59 14.50
C ASP A 498 2.26 46.86 13.89
N ALA A 499 1.37 46.72 12.89
CA ALA A 499 0.63 47.85 12.32
C ALA A 499 -0.53 48.37 13.19
N ARG A 500 -0.86 47.71 14.31
CA ARG A 500 -1.92 48.11 15.25
C ARG A 500 -1.39 48.64 16.59
N CYS A 501 -0.08 48.52 16.83
CA CYS A 501 0.63 49.17 17.91
C CYS A 501 1.22 50.48 17.40
#